data_AF-B8XY72-F1
#
_entry.id   AF-B8XY72-F1
#
_cell.length_a   1.000
_cell.length_b   1.000
_cell.length_c   1.000
_cell.angle_alpha   90.00
_cell.angle_beta   90.00
_cell.angle_gamma   90.00
#
_symmetry.space_group_name_H-M   'P 1'
#
loop_
_entity.id
_entity.type
_entity.pdbx_description
1 polymer ?
#
loop_
_entity_poly.entity_id
_entity_poly.type
_entity_poly.pdbx_seq_one_letter_code
_entity_poly.pdbx_strand_id
1 'polypeptide(L)'
;IEQRKPCDTMKVGGNLDSKGYGIATPKGSSLGNAVNLAVLKLNEQGLLDKLKNKWWYDKGECGSGGGDSKNPSKSCSTETQ
;
A
#
# COMPACT_ATOMS: atom_id res chain seq x y z
N ILE A 1 5.34 2.94 0.81
CA ILE A 1 5.20 3.78 -0.40
C ILE A 1 4.34 4.93 0.02
N GLU A 2 4.93 6.11 -0.08
CA GLU A 2 4.42 7.31 0.54
C GLU A 2 3.82 8.15 -0.58
N GLN A 3 2.50 8.20 -0.56
CA GLN A 3 1.67 8.65 -1.68
C GLN A 3 0.95 9.95 -1.33
N ARG A 4 1.51 10.68 -0.36
CA ARG A 4 1.04 11.98 0.13
C ARG A 4 2.10 13.01 -0.12
N LYS A 5 1.67 14.21 -0.55
CA LYS A 5 2.58 15.34 -0.71
C LYS A 5 3.21 15.69 0.65
N PRO A 6 4.52 16.01 0.69
CA PRO A 6 5.40 16.34 -0.44
C PRO A 6 6.09 15.18 -1.17
N CYS A 7 5.68 13.92 -0.99
CA CYS A 7 6.24 12.74 -1.71
C CYS A 7 7.75 12.53 -1.48
N ASP A 8 8.27 13.01 -0.35
CA ASP A 8 9.69 13.01 0.01
C ASP A 8 10.13 11.75 0.76
N THR A 9 9.17 10.94 1.17
CA THR A 9 9.41 9.73 1.96
C THR A 9 9.41 8.47 1.07
N MET A 10 10.22 7.48 1.43
CA MET A 10 10.27 6.20 0.74
C MET A 10 10.51 5.05 1.71
N LYS A 11 9.95 3.88 1.40
CA LYS A 11 10.24 2.67 2.18
C LYS A 11 11.58 2.11 1.72
N VAL A 12 12.54 2.04 2.63
CA VAL A 12 13.81 1.33 2.45
C VAL A 12 13.85 0.10 3.35
N GLY A 13 14.38 -1.01 2.84
CA GLY A 13 14.46 -2.27 3.57
C GLY A 13 13.14 -3.05 3.72
N GLY A 14 13.25 -4.21 4.37
CA GLY A 14 12.14 -5.10 4.71
C GLY A 14 11.39 -4.67 5.97
N ASN A 15 10.35 -5.43 6.34
CA ASN A 15 9.70 -5.24 7.64
C ASN A 15 10.58 -5.86 8.73
N LEU A 16 10.67 -5.22 9.90
CA LEU A 16 11.41 -5.73 11.05
C LEU A 16 10.65 -6.82 11.81
N ASP A 17 9.32 -6.79 11.72
CA ASP A 17 8.42 -7.72 12.37
C ASP A 17 7.26 -8.13 11.44
N SER A 18 6.53 -9.15 11.88
CA SER A 18 5.33 -9.67 11.20
C SER A 18 4.12 -9.42 12.08
N LYS A 19 3.46 -8.28 11.89
CA LYS A 19 2.21 -7.89 12.56
C LYS A 19 1.07 -7.79 11.56
N GLY A 20 -0.17 -7.95 12.04
CA GLY A 20 -1.38 -7.86 11.24
C GLY A 20 -2.49 -7.09 11.94
N TYR A 21 -3.35 -6.44 11.16
CA TYR A 21 -4.58 -5.80 11.66
C TYR A 21 -5.74 -6.81 11.67
N GLY A 22 -6.64 -6.69 12.63
CA GLY A 22 -7.82 -7.55 12.76
C GLY A 22 -9.08 -6.76 13.13
N ILE A 23 -10.25 -7.34 12.84
CA ILE A 23 -11.54 -6.75 13.19
C ILE A 23 -11.94 -7.23 14.59
N ALA A 24 -12.04 -6.31 15.53
CA ALA A 24 -12.44 -6.62 16.90
C ALA A 24 -13.97 -6.66 17.02
N THR A 25 -14.49 -7.71 17.68
CA THR A 25 -15.90 -7.82 18.05
C THR A 25 -16.02 -8.05 19.57
N PRO A 26 -17.12 -7.62 20.21
CA PRO A 26 -17.33 -7.88 21.64
C PRO A 26 -17.30 -9.38 21.96
N LYS A 27 -16.73 -9.74 23.13
CA LYS A 27 -16.68 -11.13 23.58
C LYS A 27 -18.10 -11.70 23.70
N GLY A 28 -18.32 -12.87 23.11
CA GLY A 28 -19.64 -13.53 23.08
C GLY A 28 -20.59 -13.02 21.99
N SER A 29 -20.15 -12.09 21.12
CA SER A 29 -20.96 -11.66 19.99
C SER A 29 -21.09 -12.77 18.93
N SER A 30 -22.32 -13.02 18.47
CA SER A 30 -22.59 -13.94 17.35
C SER A 30 -21.95 -13.48 16.02
N LEU A 31 -21.53 -12.21 15.93
CA LEU A 31 -20.91 -11.64 14.75
C LEU A 31 -19.45 -12.09 14.56
N GLY A 32 -18.76 -12.57 15.60
CA GLY A 32 -17.35 -12.94 15.51
C GLY A 32 -17.10 -13.99 14.41
N ASN A 33 -17.89 -15.06 14.41
CA ASN A 33 -17.76 -16.15 13.43
C ASN A 33 -18.15 -15.70 12.01
N ALA A 34 -19.24 -14.94 11.89
CA ALA A 34 -19.72 -14.44 10.61
C ALA A 34 -18.70 -13.49 9.96
N VAL A 35 -18.12 -12.58 10.75
CA VAL A 35 -17.10 -11.63 10.28
C VAL A 35 -15.82 -12.36 9.90
N ASN A 36 -15.36 -13.31 10.71
CA ASN A 36 -14.15 -14.08 10.42
C ASN A 36 -14.27 -14.85 9.08
N LEU A 37 -15.40 -15.52 8.85
CA LEU A 37 -15.65 -16.22 7.59
C LEU A 37 -15.73 -15.26 6.40
N ALA A 38 -16.34 -14.08 6.58
CA ALA A 38 -16.40 -13.07 5.52
C ALA A 38 -15.01 -12.55 5.16
N VAL A 39 -14.14 -12.31 6.14
CA VAL A 39 -12.75 -11.86 5.89
C VAL A 39 -11.97 -12.89 5.07
N LEU A 40 -12.10 -14.19 5.41
CA LEU A 40 -11.45 -15.26 4.65
C LEU A 40 -11.92 -15.28 3.19
N LYS A 41 -13.23 -15.19 2.95
CA LYS A 41 -13.79 -15.12 1.58
C LYS A 41 -13.29 -13.91 0.80
N LEU A 42 -13.21 -12.74 1.43
CA LEU A 42 -12.70 -11.53 0.79
C LEU A 42 -11.21 -11.64 0.44
N ASN A 43 -10.44 -12.37 1.25
CA ASN A 43 -9.04 -12.64 1.00
C ASN A 43 -8.84 -13.61 -0.18
N GLU A 44 -9.56 -14.73 -0.18
CA GLU A 44 -9.53 -15.72 -1.27
C GLU A 44 -9.94 -15.12 -2.63
N GLN A 45 -10.89 -14.18 -2.61
CA GLN A 45 -11.34 -13.47 -3.81
C GLN A 45 -10.38 -12.35 -4.26
N GLY A 46 -9.32 -12.05 -3.50
CA GLY A 46 -8.37 -10.97 -3.81
C GLY A 46 -8.98 -9.57 -3.69
N LEU A 47 -10.16 -9.42 -3.08
CA LEU A 47 -10.82 -8.13 -2.91
C LEU A 47 -10.05 -7.22 -1.95
N LEU A 48 -9.40 -7.80 -0.94
CA LEU A 48 -8.54 -7.06 -0.01
C LEU A 48 -7.35 -6.42 -0.73
N ASP A 49 -6.71 -7.14 -1.65
CA ASP A 49 -5.61 -6.61 -2.45
C ASP A 49 -6.08 -5.52 -3.41
N LYS A 50 -7.24 -5.72 -4.05
CA LYS A 50 -7.86 -4.69 -4.90
C LYS A 50 -8.18 -3.42 -4.12
N LEU A 51 -8.70 -3.54 -2.90
CA LEU A 51 -8.98 -2.39 -2.02
C LEU A 51 -7.69 -1.70 -1.58
N LYS A 52 -6.67 -2.48 -1.20
CA LYS A 52 -5.35 -1.94 -0.87
C LYS A 52 -4.79 -1.12 -2.03
N ASN A 53 -4.84 -1.64 -3.25
CA ASN A 53 -4.35 -0.92 -4.43
C ASN A 53 -5.15 0.35 -4.72
N LYS A 54 -6.48 0.25 -4.64
CA LYS A 54 -7.38 1.39 -4.86
C LYS A 54 -7.10 2.54 -3.89
N TRP A 55 -6.94 2.24 -2.60
CA TRP A 55 -6.80 3.28 -1.58
C TRP A 55 -5.36 3.75 -1.37
N TRP A 56 -4.38 2.92 -1.73
CA TRP A 56 -2.97 3.22 -1.48
C TRP A 56 -2.18 3.63 -2.73
N TYR A 57 -2.55 3.16 -3.91
CA TYR A 57 -1.86 3.48 -5.17
C TYR A 57 -2.72 4.33 -6.11
N ASP A 58 -3.96 3.96 -6.39
CA ASP A 58 -4.80 4.67 -7.36
C ASP A 58 -5.25 6.06 -6.87
N LYS A 59 -5.33 6.22 -5.54
CA LYS A 59 -5.66 7.48 -4.85
C LYS A 59 -4.43 8.21 -4.33
N GLY A 60 -3.23 7.76 -4.69
CA GLY A 60 -2.00 8.45 -4.36
C GLY A 60 -1.93 9.82 -5.03
N GLU A 61 -1.53 10.82 -4.25
CA GLU A 61 -1.31 12.18 -4.75
C GLU A 61 0.06 12.33 -5.44
N CYS A 62 0.92 11.35 -5.25
CA CYS A 62 2.20 11.22 -5.93
C CYS A 62 1.95 10.40 -7.19
N GLY A 63 2.06 11.01 -8.37
CA GLY A 63 2.01 10.27 -9.63
C GLY A 63 3.07 9.16 -9.65
N SER A 64 2.92 8.20 -10.55
CA SER A 64 3.94 7.16 -10.84
C SER A 64 5.21 7.81 -11.40
N GLY A 65 5.97 8.48 -10.55
CA GLY A 65 7.02 9.43 -10.92
C GLY A 65 6.98 10.58 -9.93
N GLY A 66 7.87 10.53 -8.93
CA GLY A 66 8.02 11.59 -7.96
C GLY A 66 8.26 12.94 -8.62
N GLY A 67 7.64 13.98 -8.05
CA GLY A 67 8.00 15.38 -8.26
C GLY A 67 7.92 15.88 -9.69
N ASP A 68 6.86 16.64 -9.98
CA ASP A 68 6.96 17.75 -10.93
C ASP A 68 8.05 18.73 -10.47
N SER A 69 9.27 18.48 -10.94
CA SER A 69 10.30 19.48 -11.12
C SER A 69 10.78 19.34 -12.55
N LYS A 70 10.25 20.21 -13.41
CA LYS A 70 10.84 20.49 -14.70
C LYS A 70 12.32 20.85 -14.51
N ASN A 71 13.21 19.93 -14.87
CA ASN A 71 14.54 20.29 -15.35
C ASN A 71 15.01 19.24 -16.37
N PRO A 72 14.98 19.54 -17.68
CA PRO A 72 15.47 18.63 -18.70
C PRO A 72 16.99 18.76 -18.75
N SER A 73 17.68 18.22 -17.76
CA SER A 73 19.13 18.07 -17.81
C SER A 73 19.60 17.04 -16.81
N LYS A 74 19.66 15.80 -17.30
CA LYS A 74 20.86 14.94 -17.34
C LYS A 74 20.35 13.51 -17.34
N SER A 75 20.15 12.97 -18.54
CA SER A 75 20.30 11.54 -18.75
C SER A 75 21.66 11.15 -18.17
N CYS A 76 21.66 10.26 -17.18
CA CYS A 76 22.86 9.57 -16.77
C CYS A 76 23.26 8.67 -17.93
N SER A 77 24.08 9.20 -18.85
CA SER A 77 24.76 8.41 -19.85
C SER A 77 25.74 7.52 -19.11
N THR A 78 25.46 6.22 -19.05
CA THR A 78 26.48 5.22 -18.76
C THR A 78 27.41 5.18 -19.96
N GLU A 79 28.50 5.93 -19.87
CA GLU A 79 29.71 5.71 -20.65
C GLU A 79 30.45 4.55 -19.96
N THR A 80 30.48 3.39 -20.60
CA THR A 80 31.42 2.32 -20.25
C THR A 80 32.26 2.03 -21.48
N GLN A 81 33.57 2.12 -21.26
CA GLN A 81 34.69 1.92 -22.17
C GLN A 81 34.73 0.53 -22.79
#